data_AF-A0AAD6BBE0-F1
#
_entry.id   AF-A0AAD6BBE0-F1
#
_cell.length_a   1.000
_cell.length_b   1.000
_cell.length_c   1.000
_cell.angle_alpha   90.00
_cell.angle_beta   90.00
_cell.angle_gamma   90.00
#
_symmetry.space_group_name_H-M   'P 1'
#
loop_
_entity.id
_entity.type
_entity.pdbx_description
1 polymer ?
#
loop_
_entity_poly.entity_id
_entity_poly.type
_entity_poly.pdbx_seq_one_letter_code
_entity_poly.pdbx_strand_id
1 'polypeptide(L)' 'MLRVKVESAKGLPKKKVGHPDPIVSVIFKDEKQKTKSIDSELNPVWNEVLEFDLKGVALDYSAYIDVIVKDYETIGRNK' A
#
# COMPACT_ATOMS: atom_id res chain seq x y z
N MET A 1 16.87 -9.94 1.44
CA MET A 1 15.62 -9.49 0.80
C MET A 1 14.49 -9.55 1.81
N LEU A 2 13.61 -8.55 1.81
CA LEU A 2 12.39 -8.52 2.62
C LEU A 2 11.19 -8.64 1.67
N ARG A 3 10.31 -9.61 1.91
CA ARG A 3 9.08 -9.81 1.12
C ARG A 3 7.87 -9.42 1.94
N VAL A 4 7.05 -8.51 1.42
CA VAL A 4 5.81 -8.08 2.05
C VAL A 4 4.66 -8.46 1.13
N LYS A 5 3.83 -9.42 1.55
CA LYS A 5 2.62 -9.80 0.82
C LYS A 5 1.44 -8.98 1.33
N VAL A 6 0.89 -8.14 0.47
CA VAL A 6 -0.33 -7.38 0.73
C VAL A 6 -1.50 -8.20 0.18
N GLU A 7 -2.24 -8.85 1.08
CA GLU A 7 -3.36 -9.73 0.69
C GLU A 7 -4.66 -8.96 0.50
N SER A 8 -5.20 -8.39 1.57
CA SER A 8 -6.49 -7.70 1.53
C SER A 8 -6.64 -6.69 2.68
N ALA A 9 -7.60 -5.78 2.54
CA ALA A 9 -8.09 -4.95 3.64
C ALA A 9 -9.61 -5.12 3.76
N LYS A 10 -10.16 -4.83 4.94
CA LYS A 10 -11.60 -4.90 5.20
C LYS A 10 -12.04 -3.72 6.04
N GLY A 11 -13.27 -3.27 5.82
CA GLY A 11 -13.86 -2.18 6.60
C GLY A 11 -13.22 -0.83 6.34
N LEU A 12 -12.85 -0.55 5.09
CA LEU A 12 -12.34 0.76 4.72
C LEU A 12 -13.41 1.85 4.95
N PRO A 13 -12.99 3.06 5.35
CA PRO A 13 -13.92 4.15 5.58
C PRO A 13 -14.65 4.49 4.28
N LYS A 14 -15.98 4.50 4.34
CA LYS A 14 -16.82 4.91 3.21
C LYS A 14 -16.57 6.39 2.92
N LYS A 15 -16.35 6.72 1.65
CA LYS A 15 -16.38 8.10 1.19
C LYS A 15 -17.80 8.68 1.34
N LYS A 16 -17.87 10.00 1.55
CA LYS A 16 -19.14 10.75 1.56
C LYS A 16 -19.82 10.78 0.18
N VAL A 17 -19.04 10.71 -0.90
CA VAL A 17 -19.48 10.66 -2.29
C VAL A 17 -18.55 9.72 -3.05
N GLY A 18 -19.10 8.73 -3.75
CA GLY A 18 -18.34 7.72 -4.51
C GLY A 18 -17.89 6.52 -3.67
N HIS A 19 -17.27 5.56 -4.34
CA HIS A 19 -16.62 4.41 -3.72
C HIS A 19 -15.11 4.71 -3.55
N PRO A 20 -14.44 4.13 -2.54
CA PRO A 20 -13.02 4.32 -2.40
C PRO A 20 -12.24 3.46 -3.39
N ASP A 21 -11.10 3.98 -3.85
CA ASP A 21 -10.14 3.33 -4.73
C ASP A 21 -8.88 2.95 -3.95
N PRO A 22 -8.93 1.97 -3.04
CA PRO A 22 -7.85 1.74 -2.10
C PRO A 22 -6.55 1.30 -2.77
N ILE A 23 -5.46 1.90 -2.32
CA ILE A 23 -4.08 1.60 -2.68
C ILE A 23 -3.23 1.49 -1.41
N VAL A 24 -2.37 0.47 -1.34
CA VAL A 24 -1.43 0.31 -0.21
C VAL A 24 -0.06 0.81 -0.64
N SER A 25 0.52 1.69 0.17
CA SER A 25 1.93 2.07 0.08
C SER A 25 2.68 1.41 1.24
N VAL A 26 3.72 0.64 0.93
CA VAL A 26 4.64 0.08 1.92
C VAL A 26 5.96 0.84 1.82
N ILE A 27 6.43 1.37 2.94
CA ILE A 27 7.69 2.11 3.03
C ILE A 27 8.63 1.34 3.96
N PHE A 28 9.85 1.10 3.49
CA PHE A 28 10.91 0.45 4.24
C PHE A 28 12.25 1.12 3.93
N LYS A 29 12.91 1.70 4.95
CA LYS A 29 14.25 2.32 4.86
C LYS A 29 14.44 3.15 3.57
N ASP A 30 13.58 4.16 3.40
CA ASP A 30 13.55 5.10 2.27
C ASP A 30 13.07 4.54 0.91
N GLU A 31 12.80 3.24 0.83
CA GLU A 31 12.18 2.63 -0.34
C GLU A 31 10.67 2.59 -0.18
N LYS A 32 9.96 3.15 -1.16
CA LYS A 32 8.49 3.15 -1.19
C LYS A 32 8.00 2.35 -2.38
N GLN A 33 7.29 1.28 -2.09
CA GLN A 33 6.55 0.51 -3.08
C GLN A 33 5.05 0.65 -2.86
N LYS A 34 4.28 0.50 -3.93
CA LYS A 34 2.83 0.60 -3.90
C LYS A 34 2.23 -0.57 -4.62
N THR A 35 1.10 -1.05 -4.12
CA THR A 35 0.29 -2.02 -4.84
C THR A 35 -0.51 -1.35 -5.95
N LYS A 36 -1.17 -2.15 -6.79
CA LYS A 36 -2.23 -1.66 -7.67
C LYS A 36 -3.36 -1.03 -6.84
N SER A 37 -4.04 -0.03 -7.41
CA SER A 37 -5.31 0.43 -6.87
C SER A 37 -6.42 -0.55 -7.25
N ILE A 38 -7.34 -0.81 -6.33
CA ILE A 38 -8.58 -1.53 -6.62
C ILE A 38 -9.68 -0.48 -6.75
N ASP A 39 -10.44 -0.51 -7.84
CA ASP A 39 -11.50 0.46 -8.10
C ASP A 39 -12.75 0.15 -7.27
N SER A 40 -13.31 1.17 -6.64
CA SER A 40 -14.64 1.15 -6.02
C SER A 40 -14.91 0.01 -5.02
N GLU A 41 -13.93 -0.37 -4.20
CA GLU A 41 -14.03 -1.55 -3.32
C GLU A 41 -13.71 -1.21 -1.84
N LEU A 42 -14.60 -1.61 -0.93
CA LEU A 42 -14.45 -1.42 0.52
C LEU A 42 -13.65 -2.55 1.19
N ASN A 43 -13.57 -3.71 0.54
CA ASN A 43 -12.83 -4.87 0.98
C ASN A 43 -11.83 -5.32 -0.10
N PRO A 44 -10.84 -4.47 -0.45
CA PRO A 44 -9.95 -4.74 -1.57
C PRO A 44 -9.09 -5.97 -1.32
N VAL A 45 -8.85 -6.72 -2.39
CA VAL A 45 -7.93 -7.85 -2.43
C VAL A 45 -6.86 -7.54 -3.46
N TRP A 46 -5.63 -7.30 -2.99
CA TRP A 46 -4.48 -7.02 -3.86
C TRP A 46 -3.76 -8.30 -4.28
N ASN A 47 -3.54 -9.20 -3.33
CA ASN A 47 -2.71 -10.40 -3.52
C ASN A 47 -1.35 -10.09 -4.19
N GLU A 48 -0.73 -8.99 -3.79
CA GLU A 48 0.50 -8.48 -4.40
C GLU A 48 1.68 -8.65 -3.45
N VAL A 49 2.84 -9.05 -3.98
CA VAL A 49 4.08 -9.20 -3.21
C VAL A 49 5.01 -8.06 -3.57
N LEU A 50 5.37 -7.26 -2.58
CA LEU A 50 6.37 -6.20 -2.68
C LEU A 50 7.71 -6.73 -2.16
N GLU A 51 8.74 -6.63 -2.98
CA GLU A 51 10.07 -7.14 -2.68
C GLU A 51 11.03 -6.00 -2.44
N PHE A 52 11.53 -5.87 -1.22
CA PHE A 52 12.50 -4.83 -0.84
C PHE A 52 13.91 -5.43 -0.78
N ASP A 53 14.84 -4.79 -1.47
CA ASP A 53 16.25 -5.11 -1.34
C ASP A 53 16.80 -4.50 -0.05
N LEU A 54 17.54 -5.31 0.70
CA LEU A 54 18.20 -4.88 1.93
C LEU A 54 19.51 -4.13 1.67
N LYS A 55 20.00 -4.10 0.41
CA LYS A 55 21.22 -3.41 -0.02
C LYS A 55 22.44 -3.70 0.86
N GLY A 56 22.55 -4.95 1.32
CA GLY A 56 23.63 -5.41 2.20
C GLY A 56 23.48 -5.07 3.68
N VAL A 57 22.38 -4.41 4.10
CA VAL A 57 22.10 -4.10 5.50
C VAL A 57 21.21 -5.18 6.10
N ALA A 58 21.66 -5.86 7.16
CA ALA A 58 20.83 -6.84 7.85
C ALA A 58 19.54 -6.21 8.42
N LEU A 59 18.49 -7.01 8.52
CA LEU A 59 17.31 -6.62 9.29
C LEU A 59 17.70 -6.59 10.77
N ASP A 60 17.44 -5.45 11.40
CA ASP A 60 17.55 -5.30 12.86
C ASP A 60 16.18 -5.52 13.48
N TYR A 61 16.13 -5.93 14.75
CA TYR A 61 14.92 -6.01 15.56
C TYR A 61 14.22 -4.66 15.73
N SER A 62 14.95 -3.56 15.57
CA SER A 62 14.41 -2.19 15.56
C SER A 62 13.77 -1.80 14.22
N ALA A 63 13.94 -2.60 13.16
CA ALA A 63 13.43 -2.27 11.83
C ALA A 63 11.90 -2.36 11.80
N TYR A 64 11.28 -1.37 11.18
CA TYR A 64 9.84 -1.30 10.97
C TYR A 64 9.52 -1.02 9.51
N ILE A 65 8.28 -1.33 9.12
CA ILE A 65 7.70 -0.95 7.84
C ILE A 65 6.52 -0.03 8.11
N ASP A 66 6.36 1.01 7.32
CA ASP A 66 5.14 1.82 7.33
C ASP A 66 4.19 1.28 6.27
N VAL A 67 3.01 0.87 6.67
CA VAL A 67 1.94 0.41 5.78
C VAL A 67 0.83 1.44 5.78
N ILE A 68 0.64 2.12 4.65
CA ILE A 68 -0.30 3.22 4.52
C ILE A 68 -1.33 2.88 3.46
N VAL A 69 -2.59 2.73 3.88
CA VAL A 69 -3.72 2.61 2.95
C VAL A 69 -4.21 4.01 2.62
N LYS A 70 -4.26 4.33 1.33
CA LYS A 70 -4.83 5.58 0.84
C LYS A 70 -5.91 5.28 -0.17
N ASP A 71 -6.74 6.27 -0.39
CA ASP A 71 -7.64 6.29 -1.52
C ASP A 71 -6.92 6.90 -2.74
N TYR A 72 -6.94 6.20 -3.86
CA TYR A 72 -6.33 6.62 -5.11
C TYR A 72 -7.30 7.54 -5.88
N GLU A 73 -7.39 8.80 -5.47
CA GLU A 73 -8.13 9.78 -6.27
C GLU A 73 -7.34 10.18 -7.52
N THR A 74 -7.90 9.85 -8.68
CA THR A 74 -7.40 10.31 -9.99
C THR A 74 -7.70 11.81 -10.22
N ILE A 75 -8.58 12.41 -9.40
CA ILE A 75 -9.04 13.79 -9.53
C ILE A 75 -8.03 14.75 -8.87
N GLY A 76 -6.95 15.06 -9.58
CA GLY A 76 -5.99 16.06 -9.12
C GLY A 76 -4.73 16.22 -9.96
N ARG A 77 -4.46 15.33 -10.92
CA ARG A 77 -3.38 15.51 -11.91
C ARG A 77 -3.94 16.10 -13.20
N ASN A 78 -4.47 17.32 -13.13
CA ASN A 78 -4.53 18.22 -14.27
C ASN A 78 -4.73 19.65 -13.75
N LYS A 79 -3.63 20.39 -13.66
CA LYS A 79 -3.62 21.82 -13.93
C LYS A 79 -2.30 22.20 -14.56
#